data_AF-A0A930U387-F1
#
_entry.id   AF-A0A930U387-F1
#
_cell.length_a   1.000
_cell.length_b   1.000
_cell.length_c   1.000
_cell.angle_alpha   90.00
_cell.angle_beta   90.00
_cell.angle_gamma   90.00
#
_symmetry.space_group_name_H-M   'P 1'
#
loop_
_entity.id
_entity.type
_entity.pdbx_description
1 polymer ?
#
loop_
_entity_poly.entity_id
_entity_poly.type
_entity_poly.pdbx_seq_one_letter_code
_entity_poly.pdbx_strand_id
1 'polypeptide(L)'
;MMDVLTLAAAQAIAKIALDKFVETGAGKLGEKLSEAVAAKIKALGEVVWNRLRGNETAVKVLEGAAEEKPEDIQKLKNYLNALWKDEQSEFAQSVKKLADEIYFELTQIEDNSVQIQNNYGGTNSQNRISGGHVYQGNITINQAPPPD
;
A
#
# COMPACT_ATOMS: atom_id res chain seq x y z
N MET A 1 3.92 -25.36 10.80
CA MET A 1 3.06 -24.80 9.75
C MET A 1 2.51 -23.53 10.34
N MET A 2 2.53 -22.44 9.58
CA MET A 2 2.10 -21.14 10.08
C MET A 2 0.58 -21.09 10.27
N ASP A 3 0.11 -21.10 11.51
CA ASP A 3 -1.33 -20.99 11.84
C ASP A 3 -1.81 -19.52 11.91
N VAL A 4 -0.90 -18.59 12.16
CA VAL A 4 -1.18 -17.16 12.30
C VAL A 4 -0.16 -16.36 11.50
N LEU A 5 -0.64 -15.35 10.78
CA LEU A 5 0.23 -14.43 10.05
C LEU A 5 1.12 -13.63 11.01
N THR A 6 2.43 -13.76 10.85
CA THR A 6 3.44 -12.98 11.57
C THR A 6 3.68 -11.65 10.89
N LEU A 7 4.20 -10.67 11.64
CA LEU A 7 4.57 -9.37 11.07
C LEU A 7 5.61 -9.50 9.95
N ALA A 8 6.61 -10.39 10.11
CA ALA A 8 7.63 -10.63 9.10
C ALA A 8 7.04 -11.16 7.78
N ALA A 9 6.07 -12.09 7.86
CA ALA A 9 5.36 -12.58 6.69
C ALA A 9 4.48 -11.50 6.04
N ALA A 10 3.76 -10.71 6.86
CA ALA A 10 2.98 -9.57 6.37
C ALA A 10 3.88 -8.55 5.66
N GLN A 11 5.07 -8.28 6.20
CA GLN A 11 6.08 -7.42 5.58
C GLN A 11 6.61 -7.99 4.27
N ALA A 12 6.90 -9.30 4.20
CA ALA A 12 7.33 -9.95 2.97
C ALA A 12 6.28 -9.80 1.86
N ILE A 13 5.00 -9.99 2.19
CA ILE A 13 3.89 -9.77 1.26
C ILE A 13 3.81 -8.29 0.85
N ALA A 14 3.87 -7.37 1.81
CA ALA A 14 3.79 -5.94 1.56
C ALA A 14 4.93 -5.44 0.67
N LYS A 15 6.17 -5.92 0.87
CA LYS A 15 7.32 -5.64 -0.01
C LYS A 15 7.04 -6.05 -1.45
N ILE A 16 6.48 -7.25 -1.66
CA ILE A 16 6.16 -7.76 -2.99
C ILE A 16 5.01 -6.98 -3.64
N ALA A 17 3.97 -6.66 -2.87
CA ALA A 17 2.84 -5.87 -3.36
C ALA A 17 3.30 -4.45 -3.75
N LEU A 18 4.11 -3.80 -2.91
CA LEU A 18 4.71 -2.52 -3.23
C LEU A 18 5.60 -2.61 -4.46
N ASP A 19 6.55 -3.54 -4.53
CA ASP A 19 7.42 -3.73 -5.71
C ASP A 19 6.62 -3.88 -7.02
N LYS A 20 5.44 -4.53 -6.96
CA LYS A 20 4.58 -4.72 -8.13
C LYS A 20 3.73 -3.50 -8.48
N PHE A 21 3.09 -2.86 -7.50
CA PHE A 21 2.12 -1.77 -7.73
C PHE A 21 2.74 -0.38 -7.64
N VAL A 22 3.90 -0.29 -7.01
CA VAL A 22 4.63 0.94 -6.71
C VAL A 22 6.11 0.68 -6.96
N GLU A 23 6.56 0.89 -8.21
CA GLU A 23 7.90 0.56 -8.76
C GLU A 23 9.12 1.01 -7.91
N THR A 24 8.93 1.76 -6.82
CA THR A 24 9.96 2.30 -5.92
C THR A 24 9.71 2.06 -4.42
N GLY A 25 8.62 1.39 -4.03
CA GLY A 25 8.16 1.36 -2.62
C GLY A 25 8.88 0.37 -1.70
N ALA A 26 9.47 -0.71 -2.23
CA ALA A 26 10.04 -1.79 -1.42
C ALA A 26 11.25 -1.35 -0.57
N GLY A 27 12.00 -0.34 -1.00
CA GLY A 27 13.14 0.21 -0.26
C GLY A 27 12.76 0.98 1.01
N LYS A 28 11.58 1.61 1.02
CA LYS A 28 11.11 2.48 2.13
C LYS A 28 10.57 1.70 3.33
N LEU A 29 10.19 0.44 3.13
CA LEU A 29 9.74 -0.46 4.18
C LEU A 29 10.84 -0.83 5.20
N GLY A 30 12.10 -0.52 4.90
CA GLY A 30 13.24 -0.74 5.79
C GLY A 30 13.41 0.35 6.86
N GLU A 31 12.69 1.47 6.74
CA GLU A 31 12.76 2.58 7.71
C GLU A 31 11.75 2.41 8.85
N LYS A 32 11.85 3.24 9.89
CA LYS A 32 10.96 3.17 11.07
C LYS A 32 9.49 3.28 10.63
N LEU A 33 8.80 2.14 10.65
CA LEU A 33 7.37 2.06 10.36
C LEU A 33 6.58 2.75 11.48
N SER A 34 5.74 3.71 11.11
CA SER A 34 4.74 4.24 12.03
C SER A 34 3.72 3.16 12.38
N GLU A 35 3.02 3.31 13.50
CA GLU A 35 1.94 2.38 13.89
C GLU A 35 0.85 2.29 12.82
N ALA A 36 0.56 3.38 12.12
CA ALA A 36 -0.39 3.42 11.01
C ALA A 36 0.09 2.56 9.82
N VAL A 37 1.35 2.71 9.42
CA VAL A 37 1.96 1.90 8.37
C VAL A 37 1.99 0.42 8.77
N ALA A 38 2.38 0.11 10.01
CA ALA A 38 2.40 -1.26 10.53
C ALA A 38 1.00 -1.91 10.51
N ALA A 39 -0.05 -1.16 10.86
CA ALA A 39 -1.42 -1.63 10.80
C ALA A 39 -1.85 -1.94 9.35
N LYS A 40 -1.49 -1.08 8.38
CA LYS A 40 -1.78 -1.31 6.95
C LYS A 40 -1.02 -2.49 6.37
N ILE A 41 0.25 -2.66 6.72
CA ILE A 41 1.04 -3.83 6.34
C ILE A 41 0.37 -5.12 6.84
N LYS A 42 -0.08 -5.11 8.09
CA LYS A 42 -0.81 -6.25 8.67
C LYS A 42 -2.10 -6.51 7.91
N ALA A 43 -2.90 -5.47 7.63
CA ALA A 43 -4.14 -5.61 6.87
C ALA A 43 -3.91 -6.17 5.45
N LEU A 44 -2.89 -5.68 4.73
CA LEU A 44 -2.50 -6.20 3.42
C LEU A 44 -2.08 -7.67 3.52
N GLY A 45 -1.23 -7.97 4.50
CA GLY A 45 -0.80 -9.33 4.79
C GLY A 45 -1.98 -10.24 5.09
N GLU A 46 -2.99 -9.81 5.85
CA GLU A 46 -4.17 -10.59 6.20
C GLU A 46 -5.07 -10.87 4.99
N VAL A 47 -5.27 -9.88 4.11
CA VAL A 47 -6.02 -10.05 2.84
C VAL A 47 -5.37 -11.12 1.98
N VAL A 48 -4.05 -11.06 1.81
CA VAL A 48 -3.31 -12.04 1.03
C VAL A 48 -3.27 -13.39 1.75
N TRP A 49 -3.03 -13.41 3.06
CA TRP A 49 -2.99 -14.62 3.89
C TRP A 49 -4.30 -15.40 3.83
N ASN A 50 -5.45 -14.73 3.88
CA ASN A 50 -6.75 -15.39 3.74
C ASN A 50 -6.90 -16.12 2.40
N ARG A 51 -6.21 -15.66 1.36
CA ARG A 51 -6.12 -16.34 0.06
C ARG A 51 -5.09 -17.48 0.05
N LEU A 52 -3.99 -17.34 0.77
CA LEU A 52 -2.86 -18.28 0.80
C LEU A 52 -3.05 -19.46 1.76
N ARG A 53 -3.70 -19.25 2.91
CA ARG A 53 -3.82 -20.23 4.02
C ARG A 53 -4.46 -21.56 3.64
N GLY A 54 -5.20 -21.60 2.52
CA GLY A 54 -5.76 -22.83 1.96
C GLY A 54 -4.77 -23.65 1.11
N ASN A 55 -3.55 -23.16 0.90
CA ASN A 55 -2.54 -23.80 0.07
C ASN A 55 -1.25 -24.00 0.87
N GLU A 56 -1.01 -25.23 1.34
CA GLU A 56 0.15 -25.59 2.17
C GLU A 56 1.50 -25.24 1.52
N THR A 57 1.61 -25.35 0.20
CA THR A 57 2.82 -24.98 -0.54
C THR A 57 3.06 -23.48 -0.47
N ALA A 58 2.00 -22.67 -0.66
CA ALA A 58 2.11 -21.22 -0.60
C ALA A 58 2.40 -20.72 0.82
N VAL A 59 1.85 -21.39 1.84
CA VAL A 59 2.17 -21.13 3.25
C VAL A 59 3.65 -21.39 3.54
N LYS A 60 4.20 -22.52 3.11
CA LYS A 60 5.64 -22.83 3.29
C LYS A 60 6.55 -21.82 2.58
N VAL A 61 6.17 -21.41 1.37
CA VAL A 61 6.90 -20.39 0.62
C VAL A 61 6.83 -19.03 1.32
N LEU A 62 5.69 -18.69 1.93
CA LEU A 62 5.56 -17.49 2.76
C LEU A 62 6.42 -17.56 4.02
N GLU A 63 6.45 -18.70 4.71
CA GLU A 63 7.33 -18.93 5.87
C GLU A 63 8.80 -18.72 5.49
N GLY A 64 9.25 -19.34 4.40
CA GLY A 64 10.63 -19.17 3.92
C GLY A 64 10.94 -17.73 3.49
N ALA A 65 10.00 -17.03 2.87
CA ALA A 65 10.15 -15.63 2.53
C ALA A 65 10.22 -14.71 3.76
N ALA A 66 9.49 -15.05 4.84
CA ALA A 66 9.57 -14.34 6.12
C ALA A 66 10.93 -14.54 6.81
N GLU A 67 11.60 -15.66 6.55
CA GLU A 67 12.99 -15.95 6.95
C GLU A 67 14.04 -15.36 5.98
N GLU A 68 13.62 -14.48 5.06
CA GLU A 68 14.46 -13.84 4.05
C GLU A 68 15.20 -14.82 3.11
N LYS A 69 14.65 -16.02 2.89
CA LYS A 69 15.24 -17.00 1.95
C LYS A 69 15.01 -16.52 0.51
N PRO A 70 16.07 -16.26 -0.27
CA PRO A 70 15.95 -15.64 -1.60
C PRO A 70 15.15 -16.50 -2.59
N GLU A 71 15.30 -17.82 -2.52
CA GLU A 71 14.56 -18.75 -3.37
C GLU A 71 13.05 -18.71 -3.09
N ASP A 72 12.67 -18.61 -1.81
CA ASP A 72 11.26 -18.57 -1.39
C ASP A 72 10.64 -17.19 -1.61
N ILE A 73 11.41 -16.10 -1.45
CA ILE A 73 10.97 -14.75 -1.85
C ILE A 73 10.61 -14.72 -3.34
N GLN A 74 11.45 -15.29 -4.20
CA GLN A 74 11.21 -15.30 -5.63
C GLN A 74 10.00 -16.19 -6.01
N LYS A 75 9.85 -17.34 -5.36
CA LYS A 75 8.66 -18.20 -5.51
C LYS A 75 7.40 -17.48 -5.04
N LEU A 76 7.44 -16.81 -3.90
CA LEU A 76 6.33 -16.04 -3.35
C LEU A 76 5.94 -14.91 -4.33
N LYS A 77 6.92 -14.17 -4.85
CA LYS A 77 6.71 -13.12 -5.84
C LYS A 77 6.00 -13.64 -7.09
N ASN A 78 6.44 -14.76 -7.63
CA ASN A 78 5.78 -15.39 -8.79
C ASN A 78 4.35 -15.83 -8.48
N TYR A 79 4.14 -16.45 -7.31
CA TYR A 79 2.84 -16.94 -6.89
C TYR A 79 1.84 -15.79 -6.70
N LEU A 80 2.26 -14.75 -5.99
CA LEU A 80 1.45 -13.56 -5.76
C LEU A 80 1.18 -12.80 -7.06
N ASN A 81 2.18 -12.68 -7.95
CA ASN A 81 1.99 -12.10 -9.28
C ASN A 81 0.97 -12.84 -10.14
N ALA A 82 0.86 -14.16 -9.99
CA ALA A 82 -0.19 -14.92 -10.65
C ALA A 82 -1.58 -14.66 -10.02
N LEU A 83 -1.65 -14.52 -8.69
CA LEU A 83 -2.91 -14.28 -7.97
C LEU A 83 -3.56 -12.92 -8.30
N TRP A 84 -2.77 -11.87 -8.47
CA TRP A 84 -3.26 -10.54 -8.86
C TRP A 84 -2.97 -10.21 -10.33
N LYS A 85 -2.78 -11.23 -11.18
CA LYS A 85 -2.63 -11.04 -12.63
C LYS A 85 -3.86 -10.39 -13.25
N ASP A 86 -5.05 -10.72 -12.72
CA ASP A 86 -6.28 -10.04 -13.08
C ASP A 86 -6.44 -8.76 -12.25
N GLU A 87 -5.89 -7.66 -12.75
CA GLU A 87 -5.85 -6.37 -12.06
C GLU A 87 -7.24 -5.74 -11.85
N GLN A 88 -8.26 -6.26 -12.55
CA GLN A 88 -9.65 -5.84 -12.37
C GLN A 88 -10.38 -6.61 -11.26
N SER A 89 -9.82 -7.71 -10.78
CA SER A 89 -10.39 -8.46 -9.67
C SER A 89 -10.41 -7.61 -8.40
N GLU A 90 -11.50 -7.75 -7.62
CA GLU A 90 -11.64 -7.07 -6.32
C GLU A 90 -10.47 -7.35 -5.39
N PHE A 91 -9.88 -8.55 -5.49
CA PHE A 91 -8.68 -8.93 -4.76
C PHE A 91 -7.46 -8.10 -5.16
N ALA A 92 -7.14 -8.03 -6.46
CA ALA A 92 -6.00 -7.25 -6.95
C ALA A 92 -6.18 -5.75 -6.65
N GLN A 93 -7.40 -5.22 -6.81
CA GLN A 93 -7.73 -3.84 -6.47
C GLN A 93 -7.54 -3.54 -4.99
N SER A 94 -7.94 -4.47 -4.11
CA SER A 94 -7.77 -4.32 -2.66
C SER A 94 -6.30 -4.33 -2.25
N VAL A 95 -5.50 -5.25 -2.81
CA VAL A 95 -4.05 -5.33 -2.55
C VAL A 95 -3.35 -4.08 -3.07
N LYS A 96 -3.69 -3.63 -4.29
CA LYS A 96 -3.15 -2.40 -4.88
C LYS A 96 -3.46 -1.19 -4.02
N LYS A 97 -4.73 -1.00 -3.62
CA LYS A 97 -5.15 0.12 -2.76
C LYS A 97 -4.35 0.15 -1.46
N LEU A 98 -4.20 -0.99 -0.79
CA LEU A 98 -3.42 -1.05 0.45
C LEU A 98 -1.94 -0.78 0.21
N ALA A 99 -1.36 -1.25 -0.91
CA ALA A 99 0.02 -0.95 -1.27
C ALA A 99 0.23 0.54 -1.55
N ASP A 100 -0.66 1.18 -2.31
CA ASP A 100 -0.67 2.62 -2.53
C ASP A 100 -0.77 3.41 -1.21
N GLU A 101 -1.67 3.01 -0.31
CA GLU A 101 -1.82 3.65 1.01
C GLU A 101 -0.55 3.49 1.87
N ILE A 102 0.05 2.30 1.89
CA ILE A 102 1.32 2.06 2.60
C ILE A 102 2.41 2.95 2.01
N TYR A 103 2.54 2.99 0.69
CA TYR A 103 3.54 3.83 0.03
C TYR A 103 3.33 5.31 0.34
N PHE A 104 2.09 5.79 0.25
CA PHE A 104 1.73 7.16 0.58
C PHE A 104 2.10 7.52 2.02
N GLU A 105 1.82 6.65 2.99
CA GLU A 105 2.21 6.92 4.38
C GLU A 105 3.72 6.87 4.59
N LEU A 106 4.44 5.98 3.89
CA LEU A 106 5.90 5.94 3.90
C LEU A 106 6.51 7.22 3.29
N THR A 107 5.95 7.74 2.20
CA THR A 107 6.44 8.96 1.57
C THR A 107 6.01 10.23 2.30
N GLN A 108 4.84 10.25 2.96
CA GLN A 108 4.43 11.37 3.79
C GLN A 108 5.37 11.62 4.97
N ILE A 109 6.03 10.58 5.51
CA ILE A 109 7.00 10.73 6.59
C ILE A 109 8.25 11.49 6.12
N GLU A 110 8.66 11.32 4.85
CA GLU A 110 9.75 12.10 4.25
C GLU A 110 9.30 13.49 3.76
N ASP A 111 8.06 13.57 3.28
CA ASP A 111 7.51 14.72 2.58
C ASP A 111 6.73 15.62 3.57
N ASN A 112 7.49 16.38 4.36
CA ASN A 112 7.03 17.53 5.15
C ASN A 112 6.58 18.71 4.24
N SER A 113 6.00 18.42 3.06
CA SER A 113 5.67 19.45 2.07
C SER A 113 4.44 20.25 2.48
N VAL A 114 4.63 21.56 2.34
CA VAL A 114 3.67 22.62 2.59
C VAL A 114 2.41 22.41 1.74
N GLN A 115 1.23 22.46 2.36
CA GLN A 115 -0.03 22.60 1.63
C GLN A 115 0.00 23.94 0.87
N ILE A 116 0.18 23.90 -0.44
CA ILE A 116 0.05 25.08 -1.30
C ILE A 116 -1.40 25.14 -1.78
N GLN A 117 -2.17 26.08 -1.23
CA GLN A 117 -3.52 26.40 -1.70
C GLN A 117 -3.41 27.45 -2.81
N ASN A 118 -3.80 27.10 -4.03
CA ASN A 118 -3.79 28.02 -5.16
C ASN A 118 -5.23 28.46 -5.49
N ASN A 119 -5.53 29.75 -5.31
CA ASN A 119 -6.85 30.32 -5.61
C ASN A 119 -6.77 31.10 -6.94
N TYR A 120 -7.46 30.64 -7.98
CA TYR A 120 -7.59 31.37 -9.24
C TYR A 120 -9.05 31.35 -9.71
N GLY A 121 -9.64 32.54 -9.86
CA GLY A 121 -10.95 32.70 -10.52
C GLY A 121 -12.15 32.04 -9.83
N GLY A 122 -12.14 31.87 -8.49
CA GLY A 122 -13.29 31.33 -7.74
C GLY A 122 -13.38 29.80 -7.68
N THR A 123 -12.40 29.09 -8.25
CA THR A 123 -12.24 27.64 -8.04
C THR A 123 -11.11 27.41 -7.06
N ASN A 124 -11.41 26.77 -5.92
CA ASN A 124 -10.43 26.49 -4.88
C ASN A 124 -9.88 25.07 -5.09
N SER A 125 -8.65 24.96 -5.59
CA SER A 125 -7.96 23.67 -5.75
C SER A 125 -6.90 23.52 -4.65
N GLN A 126 -7.01 22.44 -3.88
CA GLN A 126 -5.93 22.03 -3.00
C GLN A 126 -5.02 21.07 -3.77
N ASN A 127 -3.77 21.48 -3.94
CA ASN A 127 -2.74 20.62 -4.53
C ASN A 127 -1.85 20.14 -3.39
N ARG A 128 -1.93 18.85 -3.09
CA ARG A 128 -0.86 18.20 -2.33
C ARG A 128 0.17 17.70 -3.33
N ILE A 129 1.37 18.26 -3.26
CA ILE A 129 2.53 17.80 -4.05
C ILE A 129 3.32 16.90 -3.11
N SER A 130 3.43 15.61 -3.44
CA SER A 130 4.24 14.67 -2.66
C SER A 130 4.90 13.68 -3.60
N GLY A 131 6.23 13.53 -3.51
CA GLY A 131 6.98 12.56 -4.31
C GLY A 131 6.80 12.67 -5.84
N GLY A 132 6.47 13.85 -6.37
CA GLY A 132 6.27 14.06 -7.81
C GLY A 132 4.84 13.79 -8.34
N HIS A 133 3.90 13.38 -7.48
CA HIS A 133 2.50 13.21 -7.84
C HIS A 133 1.65 14.36 -7.28
N VAL A 134 0.74 14.88 -8.12
CA VAL A 134 -0.23 15.92 -7.72
C VAL A 134 -1.55 15.24 -7.39
N TYR A 135 -1.92 15.25 -6.11
CA TYR A 135 -3.26 14.84 -5.69
C TYR A 135 -4.13 16.10 -5.64
N GLN A 136 -5.08 16.19 -6.58
CA GLN A 136 -6.01 17.31 -6.70
C GLN A 136 -7.39 16.88 -6.21
N GLY A 137 -7.87 17.51 -5.15
CA GLY A 137 -9.25 17.41 -4.69
C GLY A 137 -10.02 18.66 -5.08
N ASN A 138 -11.16 18.52 -5.77
CA ASN A 138 -12.08 19.63 -6.00
C ASN A 138 -12.86 19.91 -4.71
N ILE A 139 -12.67 21.10 -4.11
CA ILE A 139 -13.50 21.53 -2.99
C ILE A 139 -14.73 22.25 -3.53
N THR A 140 -15.91 21.71 -3.25
CA THR A 140 -17.18 22.42 -3.44
C THR A 140 -17.48 23.19 -2.16
N ILE A 141 -17.39 24.52 -2.20
CA ILE A 141 -17.79 25.39 -1.08
C ILE A 141 -19.27 25.74 -1.28
N ASN A 142 -20.15 25.13 -0.50
CA ASN A 142 -21.55 25.56 -0.44
C ASN A 142 -21.61 26.87 0.37
N GLN A 143 -21.67 28.02 -0.33
CA GLN A 143 -22.02 29.27 0.33
C GLN A 143 -23.52 29.26 0.64
N ALA A 144 -23.87 29.48 1.91
CA ALA A 144 -25.24 29.83 2.26
C ALA A 144 -25.56 31.21 1.65
N PRO A 145 -26.78 31.44 1.13
CA PRO A 145 -27.16 32.74 0.60
C PRO A 145 -27.04 33.81 1.71
N PRO A 146 -26.67 35.07 1.36
CA PRO A 146 -26.57 36.14 2.34
C PRO A 146 -27.92 36.35 3.04
N PRO A 147 -27.93 36.62 4.35
CA PRO A 147 -29.15 36.99 5.06
C PRO A 147 -29.66 38.35 4.54
N ASP A 148 -30.99 38.44 4.40
CA ASP A 148 -31.74 39.62 3.96
C ASP A 148 -31.52 40.85 4.87
#